data_AF-A0A1B3SKP6-F1
#
_entry.id   AF-A0A1B3SKP6-F1
#
_cell.length_a   1.000
_cell.length_b   1.000
_cell.length_c   1.000
_cell.angle_alpha   90.00
_cell.angle_beta   90.00
_cell.angle_gamma   90.00
#
_symmetry.space_group_name_H-M   'P 1'
#
loop_
_entity.id
_entity.type
_entity.pdbx_description
1 polymer ?
#
loop_
_entity_poly.entity_id
_entity_poly.type
_entity_poly.pdbx_seq_one_letter_code
_entity_poly.pdbx_strand_id
1 'polypeptide(L)'
;MILVITLLASLFFIFQKKDAAKIINKVNNTVTFKLLYGIKLKHSYYIPKDFEYNKTLKNELDVVKEQKLSSLKAFFTIKPKKDFTKTRTIWLLPLDHIKTIKTKRFDLDKPFFLTRGISENNANKSIKLFKNHKKTFNECYKELKKVYIGNEFNKDFYREAIPKLIY
;
A
#
# COMPACT_ATOMS: atom_id res chain seq x y z
N MET A 1 -9.65 68.71 -3.19
CA MET A 1 -9.88 67.55 -2.30
C MET A 1 -10.08 66.21 -3.02
N ILE A 2 -10.53 66.17 -4.27
CA ILE A 2 -10.78 64.90 -5.01
C ILE A 2 -9.48 64.22 -5.49
N LEU A 3 -8.43 65.00 -5.79
CA LEU A 3 -7.14 64.49 -6.31
C LEU A 3 -6.30 63.70 -5.29
N VAL A 4 -6.49 63.96 -4.00
CA VAL A 4 -5.73 63.28 -2.92
C VAL A 4 -6.32 61.90 -2.63
N ILE A 5 -7.64 61.74 -2.82
CA ILE A 5 -8.36 60.48 -2.57
C ILE A 5 -8.06 59.46 -3.68
N THR A 6 -7.90 59.90 -4.93
CA THR A 6 -7.51 59.01 -6.05
C THR A 6 -6.05 58.54 -5.95
N LEU A 7 -5.16 59.37 -5.41
CA LEU A 7 -3.74 59.00 -5.24
C LEU A 7 -3.54 58.00 -4.08
N LEU A 8 -4.33 58.10 -3.02
CA LEU A 8 -4.31 57.13 -1.91
C LEU A 8 -4.91 55.78 -2.33
N ALA A 9 -5.92 55.79 -3.20
CA ALA A 9 -6.53 54.56 -3.72
C ALA A 9 -5.58 53.77 -4.64
N SER A 10 -4.73 54.44 -5.43
CA SER A 10 -3.75 53.76 -6.30
C SER A 10 -2.57 53.16 -5.52
N LEU A 11 -2.15 53.79 -4.42
CA LEU A 11 -1.13 53.24 -3.50
C LEU A 11 -1.61 51.97 -2.80
N PHE A 12 -2.91 51.88 -2.48
CA PHE A 12 -3.48 50.68 -1.84
C PHE A 12 -3.44 49.44 -2.76
N PHE A 13 -3.53 49.64 -4.09
CA PHE A 13 -3.42 48.55 -5.06
C PHE A 13 -2.00 48.04 -5.27
N ILE A 14 -0.96 48.86 -5.04
CA ILE A 14 0.44 48.43 -5.17
C ILE A 14 0.86 47.51 -4.01
N PHE A 15 0.30 47.71 -2.81
CA PHE A 15 0.57 46.87 -1.64
C PHE A 15 -0.22 45.54 -1.61
N GLN A 16 -1.13 45.30 -2.55
CA GLN A 16 -1.83 44.03 -2.71
C GLN A 16 -1.16 43.06 -3.70
N LYS A 17 0.14 43.23 -3.97
CA LYS A 17 0.93 42.07 -4.38
C LYS A 17 1.04 41.14 -3.17
N LYS A 18 -0.01 40.33 -2.99
CA LYS A 18 0.10 39.06 -2.28
C LYS A 18 1.35 38.40 -2.84
N ASP A 19 2.33 38.18 -2.00
CA ASP A 19 3.33 37.16 -2.24
C ASP A 19 2.55 35.94 -2.67
N ALA A 20 2.58 35.65 -3.97
CA ALA A 20 2.26 34.34 -4.46
C ALA A 20 3.37 33.48 -3.88
N ALA A 21 3.21 33.09 -2.62
CA ALA A 21 4.01 32.08 -1.98
C ALA A 21 3.96 30.93 -2.95
N LYS A 22 5.08 30.73 -3.64
CA LYS A 22 5.30 29.55 -4.47
C LYS A 22 4.95 28.43 -3.51
N ILE A 23 3.84 27.73 -3.76
CA ILE A 23 3.60 26.45 -3.11
C ILE A 23 4.76 25.62 -3.64
N ILE A 24 5.86 25.61 -2.89
CA ILE A 24 6.93 24.67 -3.10
C ILE A 24 6.22 23.36 -2.82
N ASN A 25 5.78 22.69 -3.88
CA ASN A 25 5.39 21.30 -3.82
C ASN A 25 6.61 20.61 -3.22
N LYS A 26 6.58 20.39 -1.89
CA LYS A 26 7.63 19.68 -1.19
C LYS A 26 7.62 18.31 -1.84
N VAL A 27 8.58 18.08 -2.74
CA VAL A 27 8.76 16.78 -3.37
C VAL A 27 8.93 15.84 -2.20
N ASN A 28 7.93 14.98 -1.98
CA ASN A 28 7.94 14.09 -0.84
C ASN A 28 9.08 13.11 -1.07
N ASN A 29 10.22 13.37 -0.43
CA ASN A 29 11.43 12.58 -0.60
C ASN A 29 11.44 11.33 0.29
N THR A 30 10.32 11.01 0.91
CA THR A 30 10.22 9.90 1.85
C THR A 30 10.06 8.57 1.11
N VAL A 31 10.92 7.61 1.41
CA VAL A 31 10.73 6.20 1.06
C VAL A 31 9.90 5.56 2.15
N THR A 32 8.82 4.88 1.75
CA THR A 32 7.88 4.25 2.69
C THR A 32 7.82 2.75 2.50
N PHE A 33 7.52 2.02 3.57
CA PHE A 33 7.35 0.57 3.53
C PHE A 33 5.87 0.19 3.66
N LYS A 34 5.37 -0.65 2.76
CA LYS A 34 3.97 -1.12 2.82
C LYS A 34 3.87 -2.62 2.62
N LEU A 35 3.07 -3.25 3.48
CA LEU A 35 2.71 -4.66 3.30
C LEU A 35 1.71 -4.83 2.17
N LEU A 36 1.93 -5.85 1.35
CA LEU A 36 0.99 -6.20 0.29
C LEU A 36 -0.33 -6.72 0.84
N TYR A 37 -1.38 -6.54 0.04
CA TYR A 37 -2.72 -7.12 0.26
C TYR A 37 -3.37 -6.78 1.62
N GLY A 38 -2.95 -5.69 2.26
CA GLY A 38 -3.44 -5.33 3.59
C GLY A 38 -3.13 -6.39 4.66
N ILE A 39 -2.05 -7.14 4.49
CA ILE A 39 -1.53 -8.05 5.51
C ILE A 39 -1.08 -7.22 6.71
N LYS A 40 -1.37 -7.71 7.92
CA LYS A 40 -0.88 -7.12 9.18
C LYS A 40 0.01 -8.15 9.88
N LEU A 41 1.13 -7.70 10.44
CA LEU A 41 2.02 -8.56 11.23
C LEU A 41 1.55 -8.62 12.68
N LYS A 42 1.82 -9.74 13.37
CA LYS A 42 1.70 -9.76 14.83
C LYS A 42 2.72 -8.84 15.50
N HIS A 43 3.86 -8.66 14.86
CA HIS A 43 4.96 -7.84 15.34
C HIS A 43 5.34 -6.82 14.27
N SER A 44 4.97 -5.54 14.47
CA SER A 44 5.22 -4.48 13.49
C SER A 44 6.68 -4.05 13.40
N TYR A 45 7.50 -4.33 14.42
CA TYR A 45 8.91 -3.92 14.48
C TYR A 45 9.79 -4.54 13.38
N TYR A 46 9.31 -5.58 12.70
CA TYR A 46 10.01 -6.12 11.52
C TYR A 46 10.03 -5.13 10.35
N ILE A 47 9.05 -4.22 10.27
CA ILE A 47 8.96 -3.22 9.20
C ILE A 47 9.85 -2.03 9.59
N PRO A 48 10.82 -1.63 8.77
CA PRO A 48 11.63 -0.46 9.05
C PRO A 48 10.79 0.81 9.08
N LYS A 49 11.31 1.83 9.78
CA LYS A 49 10.72 3.16 9.72
C LYS A 49 10.94 3.77 8.34
N ASP A 50 9.97 4.56 7.91
CA ASP A 50 10.10 5.41 6.73
C ASP A 50 11.27 6.37 6.91
N PHE A 51 11.93 6.74 5.81
CA PHE A 51 13.12 7.59 5.83
C PHE A 51 13.20 8.49 4.61
N GLU A 52 13.90 9.61 4.76
CA GLU A 52 14.14 10.53 3.63
C GLU A 52 15.27 9.99 2.73
N TYR A 53 15.03 10.03 1.42
CA TYR A 53 16.00 9.63 0.41
C TYR A 53 16.17 10.73 -0.64
N ASN A 54 17.29 11.43 -0.56
CA ASN A 54 17.56 12.63 -1.37
C ASN A 54 18.38 12.33 -2.65
N LYS A 55 18.75 11.07 -2.89
CA LYS A 55 19.41 10.65 -4.13
C LYS A 55 18.39 10.26 -5.21
N THR A 56 18.86 10.12 -6.45
CA THR A 56 18.07 9.56 -7.55
C THR A 56 17.65 8.12 -7.23
N LEU A 57 16.34 7.86 -7.27
CA LEU A 57 15.78 6.52 -7.11
C LEU A 57 15.91 5.74 -8.42
N LYS A 58 16.43 4.52 -8.34
CA LYS A 58 16.48 3.58 -9.48
C LYS A 58 15.46 2.45 -9.31
N ASN A 59 15.65 1.64 -8.28
CA ASN A 59 14.74 0.56 -7.91
C ASN A 59 14.81 0.29 -6.40
N GLU A 60 13.89 -0.51 -5.88
CA GLU A 60 13.75 -0.83 -4.47
C GLU A 60 14.98 -1.54 -3.90
N LEU A 61 15.57 -2.47 -4.65
CA LEU A 61 16.68 -3.30 -4.19
C LEU A 61 17.95 -2.48 -4.01
N ASP A 62 18.22 -1.53 -4.91
CA ASP A 62 19.33 -0.60 -4.81
C ASP A 62 19.20 0.27 -3.56
N VAL A 63 18.00 0.81 -3.32
CA VAL A 63 17.72 1.63 -2.11
C VAL A 63 17.94 0.81 -0.85
N VAL A 64 17.42 -0.42 -0.80
CA VAL A 64 17.60 -1.33 0.35
C VAL A 64 19.08 -1.63 0.61
N LYS A 65 19.87 -1.84 -0.45
CA LYS A 65 21.31 -2.08 -0.34
C LYS A 65 22.06 -0.85 0.15
N GLU A 66 21.80 0.32 -0.44
CA GLU A 66 22.46 1.58 -0.09
C GLU A 66 22.18 2.00 1.37
N GLN A 67 20.96 1.76 1.85
CA GLN A 67 20.55 2.09 3.22
C GLN A 67 20.90 1.00 4.24
N LYS A 68 21.69 -0.01 3.85
CA LYS A 68 22.09 -1.14 4.72
C LYS A 68 20.90 -1.91 5.31
N LEU A 69 19.77 -1.95 4.61
CA LEU A 69 18.55 -2.65 5.01
C LEU A 69 18.49 -4.09 4.49
N SER A 70 19.63 -4.69 4.16
CA SER A 70 19.72 -6.05 3.62
C SER A 70 19.04 -7.12 4.49
N SER A 71 18.97 -6.88 5.80
CA SER A 71 18.26 -7.73 6.77
C SER A 71 16.74 -7.83 6.51
N LEU A 72 16.14 -6.90 5.76
CA LEU A 72 14.74 -7.00 5.30
C LEU A 72 14.45 -8.34 4.63
N LYS A 73 15.42 -8.88 3.88
CA LYS A 73 15.27 -10.16 3.15
C LYS A 73 15.10 -11.36 4.06
N ALA A 74 15.49 -11.26 5.34
CA ALA A 74 15.25 -12.31 6.32
C ALA A 74 13.78 -12.41 6.73
N PHE A 75 12.99 -11.36 6.51
CA PHE A 75 11.59 -11.27 6.94
C PHE A 75 10.61 -11.09 5.78
N PHE A 76 11.05 -10.50 4.66
CA PHE A 76 10.18 -10.13 3.55
C PHE A 76 10.80 -10.44 2.19
N THR A 77 9.93 -10.79 1.25
CA THR A 77 10.19 -10.64 -0.19
C THR A 77 9.80 -9.22 -0.61
N ILE A 78 10.75 -8.50 -1.19
CA ILE A 78 10.49 -7.19 -1.81
C ILE A 78 9.89 -7.45 -3.19
N LYS A 79 8.70 -6.88 -3.47
CA LYS A 79 8.05 -7.00 -4.78
C LYS A 79 8.29 -5.72 -5.59
N PRO A 80 9.10 -5.79 -6.67
CA PRO A 80 9.39 -4.62 -7.49
C PRO A 80 8.13 -4.05 -8.15
N LYS A 81 8.06 -2.73 -8.26
CA LYS A 81 7.00 -2.02 -8.96
C LYS A 81 7.58 -1.04 -9.97
N LYS A 82 7.00 -1.04 -11.17
CA LYS A 82 7.44 -0.18 -12.29
C LYS A 82 7.38 1.31 -11.95
N ASP A 83 6.48 1.70 -11.04
CA ASP A 83 6.23 3.08 -10.61
C ASP A 83 6.92 3.44 -9.28
N PHE A 84 7.90 2.66 -8.83
CA PHE A 84 8.63 2.91 -7.58
C PHE A 84 9.25 4.31 -7.52
N THR A 85 9.84 4.80 -8.61
CA THR A 85 10.46 6.14 -8.65
C THR A 85 9.46 7.27 -8.37
N LYS A 86 8.19 7.04 -8.68
CA LYS A 86 7.08 7.96 -8.41
C LYS A 86 6.48 7.75 -7.01
N THR A 87 6.20 6.50 -6.65
CA THR A 87 5.47 6.17 -5.40
C THR A 87 6.37 6.14 -4.18
N ARG A 88 7.68 5.94 -4.38
CA ARG A 88 8.70 5.75 -3.33
C ARG A 88 8.29 4.70 -2.30
N THR A 89 7.48 3.73 -2.69
CA THR A 89 6.92 2.72 -1.80
C THR A 89 7.61 1.38 -2.06
N ILE A 90 8.27 0.84 -1.04
CA ILE A 90 8.82 -0.51 -1.06
C ILE A 90 7.72 -1.46 -0.57
N TRP A 91 7.22 -2.28 -1.49
CA TRP A 91 6.18 -3.26 -1.20
C TRP A 91 6.77 -4.56 -0.66
N LEU A 92 6.31 -4.93 0.54
CA LEU A 92 6.80 -6.06 1.31
C LEU A 92 5.76 -7.18 1.35
N LEU A 93 6.19 -8.39 1.03
CA LEU A 93 5.46 -9.63 1.29
C LEU A 93 6.14 -10.39 2.42
N PRO A 94 5.49 -10.65 3.56
CA PRO A 94 6.09 -11.43 4.65
C PRO A 94 6.45 -12.84 4.19
N LEU A 95 7.59 -13.36 4.65
CA LEU A 95 7.93 -14.77 4.46
C LEU A 95 7.03 -15.67 5.31
N ASP A 96 6.95 -16.97 4.96
CA ASP A 96 5.97 -17.89 5.55
C ASP A 96 6.14 -18.10 7.06
N HIS A 97 7.36 -17.99 7.57
CA HIS A 97 7.65 -18.12 9.00
C HIS A 97 7.28 -16.85 9.80
N ILE A 98 6.99 -15.72 9.13
CA ILE A 98 6.60 -14.48 9.80
C ILE A 98 5.12 -14.53 10.17
N LYS A 99 4.85 -14.39 11.47
CA LYS A 99 3.50 -14.47 12.01
C LYS A 99 2.67 -13.24 11.61
N THR A 100 1.56 -13.49 10.91
CA THR A 100 0.57 -12.47 10.52
C THR A 100 -0.68 -12.52 11.41
N ILE A 101 -1.43 -11.42 11.42
CA ILE A 101 -2.78 -11.37 11.98
C ILE A 101 -3.73 -11.90 10.91
N LYS A 102 -4.48 -12.95 11.26
CA LYS A 102 -5.42 -13.63 10.36
C LYS A 102 -6.85 -13.42 10.83
N THR A 103 -7.77 -13.35 9.88
CA THR A 103 -9.22 -13.29 10.10
C THR A 103 -9.78 -14.70 10.00
N LYS A 104 -10.73 -15.08 10.87
CA LYS A 104 -11.40 -16.38 10.73
C LYS A 104 -12.16 -16.41 9.43
N ARG A 105 -12.12 -17.54 8.72
CA ARG A 105 -12.87 -17.72 7.46
C ARG A 105 -14.38 -17.44 7.58
N PHE A 106 -14.95 -17.61 8.77
CA PHE A 106 -16.37 -17.37 9.04
C PHE A 106 -16.70 -15.89 9.23
N ASP A 107 -15.73 -15.07 9.62
CA ASP A 107 -15.88 -13.64 9.87
C ASP A 107 -15.65 -12.80 8.60
N LEU A 108 -15.37 -13.46 7.46
CA LEU A 108 -15.11 -12.78 6.20
C LEU A 108 -16.38 -12.15 5.65
N ASP A 109 -16.23 -10.94 5.16
CA ASP A 109 -17.29 -10.17 4.50
C ASP A 109 -16.80 -9.65 3.14
N LYS A 110 -17.72 -9.01 2.42
CA LYS A 110 -17.42 -8.44 1.10
C LYS A 110 -16.37 -7.32 1.20
N PRO A 111 -16.47 -6.35 2.14
CA PRO A 111 -15.43 -5.36 2.39
C PRO A 111 -14.01 -5.92 2.55
N PHE A 112 -13.83 -7.06 3.22
CA PHE A 112 -12.53 -7.71 3.37
C PHE A 112 -11.84 -7.94 2.02
N PHE A 113 -12.55 -8.41 1.01
CA PHE A 113 -12.00 -8.69 -0.31
C PHE A 113 -11.89 -7.43 -1.18
N LEU A 114 -12.93 -6.59 -1.18
CA LEU A 114 -12.98 -5.39 -2.01
C LEU A 114 -11.88 -4.39 -1.67
N THR A 115 -11.64 -4.14 -0.38
CA THR A 115 -10.57 -3.23 0.08
C THR A 115 -9.17 -3.70 -0.32
N ARG A 116 -9.04 -4.96 -0.74
CA ARG A 116 -7.81 -5.57 -1.22
C ARG A 116 -7.76 -5.69 -2.74
N GLY A 117 -8.69 -5.05 -3.45
CA GLY A 117 -8.71 -5.01 -4.92
C GLY A 117 -9.32 -6.24 -5.59
N ILE A 118 -9.97 -7.13 -4.84
CA ILE A 118 -10.69 -8.26 -5.43
C ILE A 118 -12.05 -7.80 -5.96
N SER A 119 -12.40 -8.24 -7.15
CA SER A 119 -13.70 -7.92 -7.77
C SER A 119 -14.87 -8.46 -6.94
N GLU A 120 -16.01 -7.78 -7.02
CA GLU A 120 -17.23 -8.17 -6.31
C GLU A 120 -17.64 -9.63 -6.57
N ASN A 121 -17.59 -10.08 -7.83
CA ASN A 121 -17.93 -11.46 -8.18
C ASN A 121 -17.02 -12.47 -7.47
N ASN A 122 -15.71 -12.22 -7.45
CA ASN A 122 -14.75 -13.10 -6.79
C ASN A 122 -14.88 -13.03 -5.27
N ALA A 123 -15.16 -11.85 -4.71
CA ALA A 123 -15.44 -11.67 -3.28
C ALA A 123 -16.65 -12.52 -2.84
N ASN A 124 -17.78 -12.41 -3.53
CA ASN A 124 -18.99 -13.15 -3.20
C ASN A 124 -18.78 -14.67 -3.27
N LYS A 125 -18.11 -15.16 -4.32
CA LYS A 125 -17.73 -16.57 -4.46
C LYS A 125 -16.81 -17.04 -3.33
N SER A 126 -15.83 -16.22 -2.96
CA SER A 126 -14.88 -16.52 -1.88
C SER A 126 -15.59 -16.68 -0.54
N ILE A 127 -16.47 -15.74 -0.20
CA ILE A 127 -17.24 -15.77 1.05
C ILE A 127 -18.11 -17.02 1.11
N LYS A 128 -18.82 -17.34 0.02
CA LYS A 128 -19.66 -18.55 -0.06
C LYS A 128 -18.86 -19.82 0.23
N LEU A 129 -17.65 -19.93 -0.32
CA LEU A 129 -16.77 -21.07 -0.07
C LEU A 129 -16.25 -21.09 1.37
N PHE A 130 -15.75 -19.97 1.88
CA PHE A 130 -15.13 -19.90 3.21
C PHE A 130 -16.13 -20.02 4.36
N LYS A 131 -17.39 -19.63 4.18
CA LYS A 131 -18.43 -19.80 5.20
C LYS A 131 -19.05 -21.21 5.24
N ASN A 132 -18.54 -22.15 4.43
CA ASN A 132 -19.03 -23.53 4.48
C ASN A 132 -18.51 -24.27 5.72
N HIS A 133 -19.36 -24.41 6.74
CA HIS A 133 -19.03 -25.11 8.00
C HIS A 133 -18.71 -26.60 7.82
N LYS A 134 -19.12 -27.22 6.71
CA LYS A 134 -18.87 -28.64 6.42
C LYS A 134 -17.47 -28.93 5.87
N LYS A 135 -16.69 -27.90 5.52
CA LYS A 135 -15.36 -28.01 4.92
C LYS A 135 -14.31 -27.39 5.82
N THR A 136 -13.11 -27.95 5.83
CA THR A 136 -11.91 -27.37 6.43
C THR A 136 -11.41 -26.18 5.63
N PHE A 137 -10.54 -25.36 6.23
CA PHE A 137 -9.88 -24.27 5.51
C PHE A 137 -9.14 -24.77 4.26
N ASN A 138 -8.42 -25.88 4.36
CA ASN A 138 -7.63 -26.44 3.25
C ASN A 138 -8.52 -26.90 2.09
N GLU A 139 -9.68 -27.49 2.37
CA GLU A 139 -10.65 -27.87 1.34
C GLU A 139 -11.26 -26.64 0.66
N CYS A 140 -11.70 -25.65 1.46
CA CYS A 140 -12.16 -24.37 0.93
C CYS A 140 -11.10 -23.70 0.05
N TYR A 141 -9.85 -23.68 0.50
CA TYR A 141 -8.72 -23.08 -0.22
C TYR A 141 -8.46 -23.79 -1.55
N LYS A 142 -8.46 -25.12 -1.59
CA LYS A 142 -8.30 -25.88 -2.85
C LYS A 142 -9.40 -25.56 -3.86
N GLU A 143 -10.65 -25.46 -3.41
CA GLU A 143 -11.78 -25.11 -4.29
C GLU A 143 -11.70 -23.68 -4.80
N LEU A 144 -11.19 -22.78 -3.97
CA LEU A 144 -11.04 -21.36 -4.28
C LEU A 144 -10.12 -21.09 -5.47
N LYS A 145 -9.20 -22.02 -5.79
CA LYS A 145 -8.34 -21.95 -6.98
C LYS A 145 -9.14 -21.70 -8.27
N LYS A 146 -10.36 -22.26 -8.37
CA LYS A 146 -11.25 -22.07 -9.54
C LYS A 146 -11.84 -20.65 -9.63
N VAL A 147 -11.89 -19.92 -8.51
CA VAL A 147 -12.37 -18.53 -8.45
C VAL A 147 -11.28 -17.56 -8.88
N TYR A 148 -10.04 -17.80 -8.44
CA TYR A 148 -8.90 -16.91 -8.68
C TYR A 148 -8.08 -17.35 -9.90
N ILE A 149 -8.75 -17.38 -11.04
CA ILE A 149 -8.14 -17.59 -12.36
C ILE A 149 -7.93 -16.24 -13.09
N GLY A 150 -7.22 -16.26 -14.21
CA GLY A 150 -7.03 -15.10 -15.08
C GLY A 150 -5.74 -14.32 -14.77
N ASN A 151 -5.89 -13.04 -14.43
CA ASN A 151 -4.77 -12.10 -14.29
C ASN A 151 -3.80 -12.48 -13.14
N GLU A 152 -2.57 -11.98 -13.24
CA GLU A 152 -1.51 -12.27 -12.28
C GLU A 152 -1.86 -11.82 -10.85
N PHE A 153 -2.51 -10.66 -10.71
CA PHE A 153 -2.94 -10.14 -9.41
C PHE A 153 -3.87 -11.12 -8.65
N ASN A 154 -4.88 -11.67 -9.32
CA ASN A 154 -5.79 -12.64 -8.72
C ASN A 154 -5.05 -13.92 -8.30
N LYS A 155 -4.17 -14.42 -9.17
CA LYS A 155 -3.38 -15.62 -8.90
C LYS A 155 -2.45 -15.42 -7.70
N ASP A 156 -1.80 -14.26 -7.63
CA ASP A 156 -0.89 -13.91 -6.53
C ASP A 156 -1.66 -13.67 -5.24
N PHE A 157 -2.81 -13.00 -5.29
CA PHE A 157 -3.66 -12.84 -4.11
C PHE A 157 -4.07 -14.20 -3.53
N TYR A 158 -4.50 -15.14 -4.38
CA TYR A 158 -4.83 -16.49 -3.96
C TYR A 158 -3.63 -17.21 -3.33
N ARG A 159 -2.48 -17.24 -4.02
CA ARG A 159 -1.31 -18.01 -3.60
C ARG A 159 -0.60 -17.41 -2.39
N GLU A 160 -0.48 -16.09 -2.34
CA GLU A 160 0.39 -15.38 -1.41
C GLU A 160 -0.39 -14.72 -0.27
N ALA A 161 -1.54 -14.08 -0.57
CA ALA A 161 -2.27 -13.28 0.40
C ALA A 161 -3.20 -14.13 1.29
N ILE A 162 -4.03 -14.97 0.69
CA ILE A 162 -5.03 -15.78 1.40
C ILE A 162 -4.45 -16.60 2.57
N PRO A 163 -3.38 -17.41 2.40
CA PRO A 163 -2.82 -18.17 3.52
C PRO A 163 -2.24 -17.28 4.63
N LYS A 164 -1.93 -16.01 4.34
CA LYS A 164 -1.41 -15.03 5.30
C LYS A 164 -2.50 -14.17 5.93
N LEU A 165 -3.71 -14.18 5.38
CA LEU A 165 -4.82 -13.33 5.81
C LEU A 165 -5.95 -14.11 6.51
N ILE A 166 -6.10 -15.40 6.21
CA ILE A 166 -7.27 -16.20 6.61
C ILE A 166 -6.83 -17.49 7.31
N TYR A 167 -7.59 -17.93 8.32
CA TYR A 167 -7.47 -19.24 8.96
C TYR A 167 -8.83 -19.92 9.13
#